data_AF-A0AAW5KFN6-F1
#
_entry.id   AF-A0AAW5KFN6-F1
#
_cell.length_a   1.000
_cell.length_b   1.000
_cell.length_c   1.000
_cell.angle_alpha   90.00
_cell.angle_beta   90.00
_cell.angle_gamma   90.00
#
_symmetry.space_group_name_H-M   'P 1'
#
loop_
_entity.id
_entity.type
_entity.pdbx_description
1 polymer ?
#
loop_
_entity_poly.entity_id
_entity_poly.type
_entity_poly.pdbx_seq_one_letter_code
_entity_poly.pdbx_strand_id
1 'polypeptide(L)'
;SVPIIAVPTTAGTAAEVTINYVITDLEKKRKFVCVDPHDKPIVAIVDPQMMASMPKGLTASTGMDALTHAIEGYTTTAAWEMTDMFHLKAIEIIARSLRGAVA
;
A
#
# COMPACT_ATOMS: atom_id res chain seq x y z
N SER A 1 -12.49 14.41 15.27
CA SER A 1 -12.00 13.09 14.79
C SER A 1 -11.37 12.36 15.96
N VAL A 2 -11.36 11.03 15.92
CA VAL A 2 -10.58 10.20 16.85
C VAL A 2 -9.21 9.96 16.21
N PRO A 3 -8.08 10.09 16.93
CA PRO A 3 -6.77 9.83 16.35
C PRO A 3 -6.63 8.35 15.96
N ILE A 4 -6.06 8.10 14.78
CA ILE A 4 -5.85 6.75 14.23
C ILE A 4 -4.36 6.42 14.26
N ILE A 5 -4.00 5.28 14.82
CA ILE A 5 -2.65 4.70 14.78
C ILE A 5 -2.72 3.41 13.98
N ALA A 6 -1.91 3.30 12.93
CA ALA A 6 -1.89 2.15 12.04
C ALA A 6 -0.64 1.29 12.24
N VAL A 7 -0.82 -0.03 12.34
CA VAL A 7 0.25 -1.02 12.45
C VAL A 7 0.04 -2.05 11.34
N PRO A 8 0.54 -1.80 10.11
CA PRO A 8 0.35 -2.71 9.00
C PRO A 8 1.08 -4.03 9.23
N THR A 9 0.40 -5.15 8.91
CA THR A 9 0.97 -6.50 8.94
C THR A 9 1.07 -7.10 7.53
N THR A 10 0.88 -6.27 6.50
CA THR A 10 1.07 -6.62 5.09
C THR A 10 1.86 -5.52 4.38
N ALA A 11 2.61 -5.90 3.34
CA ALA A 11 3.43 -4.98 2.54
C ALA A 11 2.79 -4.72 1.16
N GLY A 12 1.64 -4.04 1.13
CA GLY A 12 0.91 -3.80 -0.12
C GLY A 12 0.15 -2.49 -0.19
N THR A 13 -0.86 -2.33 0.66
CA THR A 13 -1.90 -1.30 0.48
C THR A 13 -1.44 0.12 0.77
N ALA A 14 -0.40 0.29 1.60
CA ALA A 14 0.04 1.58 2.14
C ALA A 14 -1.08 2.38 2.83
N ALA A 15 -2.16 1.71 3.26
CA ALA A 15 -3.31 2.34 3.89
C ALA A 15 -2.91 3.17 5.12
N GLU A 16 -1.84 2.76 5.81
CA GLU A 16 -1.26 3.43 6.96
C GLU A 16 -0.72 4.85 6.68
N VAL A 17 -0.54 5.25 5.41
CA VAL A 17 -0.01 6.58 5.02
C VAL A 17 -0.90 7.36 4.05
N THR A 18 -2.07 6.83 3.68
CA THR A 18 -2.97 7.47 2.70
C THR A 18 -4.26 8.00 3.33
N ILE A 19 -5.02 8.77 2.55
CA ILE A 19 -6.37 9.27 2.87
C ILE A 19 -7.47 8.42 2.21
N ASN A 20 -7.07 7.29 1.62
CA ASN A 20 -7.95 6.43 0.84
C ASN A 20 -8.34 5.21 1.68
N TYR A 21 -9.63 4.88 1.64
CA TYR A 21 -10.14 3.65 2.21
C TYR A 21 -11.14 3.01 1.28
N VAL A 22 -11.28 1.69 1.42
CA VAL A 22 -12.05 0.87 0.47
C VAL A 22 -13.11 0.10 1.24
N ILE A 23 -14.37 0.25 0.84
CA ILE A 23 -15.52 -0.42 1.45
C ILE A 23 -16.30 -1.17 0.37
N THR A 24 -16.69 -2.41 0.66
CA THR A 24 -17.51 -3.20 -0.26
C THR A 24 -18.95 -3.27 0.27
N ASP A 25 -19.90 -2.81 -0.55
CA ASP A 25 -21.32 -3.07 -0.38
C ASP A 25 -21.64 -4.44 -0.98
N LEU A 26 -21.87 -5.42 -0.11
CA LEU A 26 -22.10 -6.81 -0.47
C LEU A 26 -23.47 -7.01 -1.14
N GLU A 27 -24.49 -6.25 -0.74
CA GLU A 27 -25.85 -6.36 -1.29
C GLU A 27 -25.86 -5.88 -2.75
N LYS A 28 -25.24 -4.73 -3.02
CA LYS A 28 -25.16 -4.15 -4.37
C LYS A 28 -23.94 -4.61 -5.15
N LYS A 29 -23.13 -5.50 -4.58
CA LYS A 29 -21.89 -6.03 -5.18
C LYS A 29 -20.98 -4.93 -5.73
N ARG A 30 -20.79 -3.86 -4.97
CA ARG A 30 -20.02 -2.68 -5.39
C ARG A 30 -18.89 -2.41 -4.41
N LYS A 31 -17.69 -2.22 -4.94
CA LYS A 31 -16.50 -1.80 -4.21
C LYS A 31 -16.32 -0.29 -4.37
N PHE A 32 -16.34 0.44 -3.26
CA PHE A 32 -16.12 1.87 -3.22
C PHE A 32 -14.68 2.18 -2.88
N VAL A 33 -14.11 3.17 -3.56
CA VAL A 33 -12.90 3.86 -3.14
C VAL A 33 -13.36 5.21 -2.59
N CYS A 34 -13.06 5.47 -1.33
CA CYS A 34 -13.43 6.67 -0.62
C CYS A 34 -12.17 7.48 -0.30
N VAL A 35 -12.33 8.80 -0.26
CA VAL A 35 -11.22 9.74 -0.02
C VAL A 35 -11.67 10.69 1.09
N ASP A 36 -11.00 10.65 2.25
CA ASP A 36 -11.28 11.54 3.38
C ASP A 36 -9.97 11.99 4.04
N PRO A 37 -9.62 13.29 4.00
CA PRO A 37 -8.44 13.83 4.69
C PRO A 37 -8.41 13.57 6.20
N HIS A 38 -9.56 13.30 6.83
CA HIS A 38 -9.66 13.04 8.26
C HIS A 38 -9.38 11.57 8.65
N ASP A 39 -9.27 10.66 7.68
CA ASP A 39 -8.99 9.23 7.91
C ASP A 39 -7.49 8.91 7.99
N LYS A 40 -6.62 9.84 7.58
CA LYS A 40 -5.18 9.59 7.58
C LYS A 40 -4.67 9.26 8.99
N PRO A 41 -4.00 8.11 9.19
CA PRO A 41 -3.36 7.80 10.45
C PRO A 41 -2.35 8.87 10.86
N ILE A 42 -2.36 9.25 12.14
CA ILE A 42 -1.43 10.22 12.70
C ILE A 42 -0.04 9.60 12.95
N VAL A 43 0.00 8.28 13.12
CA VAL A 43 1.21 7.49 13.32
C VAL A 43 1.06 6.15 12.59
N ALA A 44 2.08 5.79 11.81
CA ALA A 44 2.23 4.47 11.21
C ALA A 44 3.46 3.77 11.83
N ILE A 45 3.28 2.56 12.36
CA ILE A 45 4.37 1.74 12.92
C ILE A 45 4.61 0.56 11.97
N VAL A 46 5.64 0.68 11.14
CA VAL A 46 5.98 -0.34 10.14
C VAL A 46 7.08 -1.24 10.67
N ASP A 47 6.72 -2.44 11.11
CA ASP A 47 7.66 -3.47 11.58
C ASP A 47 7.68 -4.67 10.61
N PRO A 48 8.79 -4.93 9.88
CA PRO A 48 8.87 -6.05 8.94
C PRO A 48 8.75 -7.42 9.61
N GLN A 49 9.04 -7.55 10.92
CA GLN A 49 8.86 -8.82 11.63
C GLN A 49 7.38 -9.21 11.73
N MET A 50 6.48 -8.23 11.77
CA MET A 50 5.03 -8.47 11.77
C MET A 50 4.49 -8.93 10.41
N MET A 51 5.31 -8.85 9.35
CA MET A 51 4.98 -9.29 8.00
C MET A 51 5.67 -10.63 7.64
N ALA A 52 6.64 -11.07 8.43
CA ALA A 52 7.48 -12.23 8.13
C ALA A 52 6.71 -13.57 8.09
N SER A 53 5.55 -13.65 8.76
CA SER A 53 4.71 -14.85 8.80
C SER A 53 3.60 -14.87 7.73
N MET A 54 3.61 -13.93 6.78
CA MET A 54 2.61 -13.90 5.71
C MET A 54 2.68 -15.16 4.85
N PRO A 55 1.53 -15.77 4.49
CA PRO A 55 1.50 -16.86 3.52
C PRO A 55 2.08 -16.40 2.17
N LYS A 56 2.82 -17.28 1.48
CA LYS A 56 3.48 -16.97 0.19
C LYS A 56 2.55 -16.31 -0.84
N GLY A 57 1.32 -16.80 -0.96
CA GLY A 57 0.32 -16.24 -1.88
C GLY A 57 -0.09 -14.81 -1.50
N LEU A 58 -0.18 -14.50 -0.20
CA LEU A 58 -0.48 -13.16 0.29
C LEU A 58 0.72 -12.22 0.12
N THR A 59 1.94 -12.70 0.37
CA THR A 59 3.18 -11.94 0.11
C THR A 59 3.29 -11.57 -1.36
N ALA A 60 3.00 -12.51 -2.26
CA ALA A 60 3.01 -12.26 -3.70
C ALA A 60 1.95 -11.21 -4.09
N SER A 61 0.69 -11.37 -3.67
CA SER A 61 -0.39 -10.46 -4.08
C SER A 61 -0.19 -9.04 -3.54
N THR A 62 0.19 -8.91 -2.27
CA THR A 62 0.44 -7.59 -1.65
C THR A 62 1.68 -6.91 -2.21
N GLY A 63 2.76 -7.65 -2.48
CA GLY A 63 3.92 -7.10 -3.16
C GLY A 63 3.62 -6.62 -4.60
N MET A 64 2.73 -7.32 -5.31
CA MET A 64 2.25 -6.88 -6.62
C MET A 64 1.34 -5.65 -6.54
N ASP A 65 0.54 -5.52 -5.48
CA ASP A 65 -0.26 -4.33 -5.18
C ASP A 65 0.65 -3.10 -4.99
N ALA A 66 1.67 -3.21 -4.14
CA ALA A 66 2.67 -2.16 -3.93
C ALA A 66 3.42 -1.79 -5.21
N LEU A 67 3.79 -2.78 -6.04
CA LEU A 67 4.44 -2.51 -7.33
C LEU A 67 3.51 -1.75 -8.28
N THR A 68 2.23 -2.11 -8.30
CA THR A 68 1.23 -1.44 -9.14
C THR A 68 1.05 0.00 -8.72
N HIS A 69 0.91 0.28 -7.42
CA HIS A 69 0.86 1.64 -6.89
C HIS A 69 2.08 2.47 -7.29
N ALA A 70 3.28 1.88 -7.25
CA ALA A 70 4.50 2.59 -7.63
C ALA A 70 4.54 2.91 -9.13
N ILE A 71 4.12 1.98 -10.00
CA ILE A 71 4.07 2.21 -11.45
C ILE A 71 3.02 3.27 -11.79
N GLU A 72 1.79 3.12 -11.27
CA GLU A 72 0.71 4.07 -11.52
C GLU A 72 1.04 5.46 -10.98
N GLY A 73 1.65 5.52 -9.79
CA GLY A 73 2.11 6.75 -9.16
C GLY A 73 3.21 7.48 -9.95
N TYR A 74 4.06 6.74 -10.68
CA TYR A 74 5.06 7.31 -11.58
C TYR A 74 4.46 7.79 -12.91
N THR A 75 3.44 7.10 -13.42
CA THR A 75 2.85 7.42 -14.74
C THR A 75 1.65 8.36 -14.68
N THR A 76 1.18 8.72 -13.49
CA THR A 76 0.01 9.59 -13.30
C THR A 76 0.26 11.01 -13.79
N THR A 77 -0.79 11.70 -14.24
CA THR A 77 -0.72 13.10 -14.68
C THR A 77 -0.41 14.10 -13.56
N ALA A 78 -0.56 13.66 -12.30
CA ALA A 78 -0.23 14.42 -11.10
C ALA A 78 1.22 14.18 -10.60
N ALA A 79 2.01 13.39 -11.33
CA ALA A 79 3.39 13.11 -10.98
C ALA A 79 4.25 14.38 -10.99
N TRP A 80 5.22 14.44 -10.09
CA TRP A 80 6.23 15.49 -9.99
C TRP A 80 7.54 14.93 -9.42
N GLU A 81 8.59 15.72 -9.49
CA GLU A 81 9.98 15.29 -9.23
C GLU A 81 10.14 14.48 -7.93
N MET A 82 9.51 14.90 -6.83
CA MET A 82 9.61 14.18 -5.56
C MET A 82 8.89 12.84 -5.56
N THR A 83 7.66 12.76 -6.09
CA THR A 83 6.94 11.49 -6.16
C THR A 83 7.66 10.51 -7.05
N ASP A 84 8.24 10.98 -8.16
CA ASP A 84 8.98 10.13 -9.10
C ASP A 84 10.20 9.49 -8.45
N MET A 85 10.94 10.25 -7.64
CA MET A 85 12.05 9.70 -6.85
C MET A 85 11.61 8.53 -5.97
N PHE A 86 10.48 8.65 -5.26
CA PHE A 86 9.96 7.59 -4.40
C PHE A 86 9.46 6.39 -5.20
N HIS A 87 8.69 6.62 -6.26
CA HIS A 87 8.11 5.56 -7.08
C HIS A 87 9.19 4.76 -7.82
N LEU A 88 10.18 5.41 -8.43
CA LEU A 88 11.30 4.73 -9.08
C LEU A 88 12.08 3.86 -8.09
N LYS A 89 12.33 4.38 -6.88
CA LYS A 89 13.03 3.61 -5.86
C LYS A 89 12.21 2.43 -5.34
N ALA A 90 10.89 2.60 -5.18
CA ALA A 90 9.99 1.53 -4.81
C ALA A 90 9.98 0.41 -5.85
N ILE A 91 9.85 0.75 -7.14
CA ILE A 91 9.91 -0.21 -8.25
C ILE A 91 11.23 -1.01 -8.21
N GLU A 92 12.37 -0.34 -8.06
CA GLU A 92 13.69 -0.99 -7.99
C GLU A 92 13.78 -1.99 -6.83
N ILE A 93 13.36 -1.58 -5.63
CA ILE A 93 13.42 -2.43 -4.42
C ILE A 93 12.47 -3.62 -4.55
N ILE A 94 11.23 -3.38 -4.96
CA ILE A 94 10.21 -4.45 -5.06
C ILE A 94 10.61 -5.46 -6.14
N ALA A 95 11.04 -5.01 -7.32
CA ALA A 95 11.45 -5.90 -8.41
C ALA A 95 12.65 -6.79 -8.03
N ARG A 96 13.57 -6.26 -7.21
CA ARG A 96 14.72 -7.00 -6.69
C ARG A 96 14.33 -8.01 -5.61
N SER A 97 13.43 -7.64 -4.70
CA SER A 97 13.20 -8.38 -3.45
C SER A 97 12.00 -9.33 -3.49
N LEU A 98 10.94 -9.02 -4.25
CA LEU A 98 9.65 -9.72 -4.14
C LEU A 98 9.76 -11.24 -4.37
N ARG A 99 10.51 -11.67 -5.39
CA ARG A 99 10.71 -13.09 -5.66
C ARG A 99 11.38 -13.83 -4.49
N GLY A 100 12.35 -13.20 -3.84
CA GLY A 100 13.01 -13.75 -2.65
C GLY A 100 12.10 -13.78 -1.43
N ALA A 101 11.22 -12.80 -1.28
CA ALA A 101 10.25 -12.76 -0.19
C ALA A 101 9.14 -13.82 -0.30
N VAL A 102 8.85 -14.30 -1.51
CA VAL A 102 7.84 -15.34 -1.78
C VAL A 102 8.42 -16.76 -1.73
N ALA A 103 9.74 -16.90 -1.95
CA ALA A 103 10.43 -18.17 -2.18
C ALA A 103 10.30 -19.19 -1.03
#